data_AF-A0A940NVB6-F1
#
_entry.id   AF-A0A940NVB6-F1
#
_cell.length_a   1.000
_cell.length_b   1.000
_cell.length_c   1.000
_cell.angle_alpha   90.00
_cell.angle_beta   90.00
_cell.angle_gamma   90.00
#
_symmetry.space_group_name_H-M   'P 1'
#
loop_
_entity.id
_entity.type
_entity.pdbx_description
1 polymer ?
#
loop_
_entity_poly.entity_id
_entity_poly.type
_entity_poly.pdbx_seq_one_letter_code
_entity_poly.pdbx_strand_id
1 'polypeptide(L)'
;MAVKNQLQPAQQQMQVQKPEAVSYKVGGIDIHLDPDTVVNYLVSGDPNTVTLQEIVLFMQLCKAQGLNPFTREAYLVKYKSDSPAQVIVGKGAFEKRAVRCQRFRGFEAGVIVRRQDGGIDWRTGTFLLPEEQLVGGWARVYVDGFDKPVEAAVSLKEYNTGKSVWAAAPATCWENSSAPWTSCPTGNSSRA
;
A
#
# COMPACT_ATOMS: atom_id res chain seq x y z
N MET A 1 30.80 47.79 -43.81
CA MET A 1 29.82 46.70 -43.65
C MET A 1 30.42 45.64 -42.75
N ALA A 2 30.13 45.65 -41.45
CA ALA A 2 30.55 44.58 -40.53
C ALA A 2 29.41 44.35 -39.53
N VAL A 3 28.50 43.44 -39.89
CA VAL A 3 27.41 42.99 -39.02
C VAL A 3 28.02 42.01 -38.01
N LYS A 4 28.31 42.50 -36.81
CA LYS A 4 28.63 41.65 -35.67
C LYS A 4 27.32 41.04 -35.17
N ASN A 5 26.99 39.84 -35.65
CA ASN A 5 25.89 39.06 -35.11
C ASN A 5 26.37 38.38 -33.81
N GLN A 6 26.05 38.98 -32.67
CA GLN A 6 26.25 38.37 -31.36
C GLN A 6 25.12 37.35 -31.14
N LEU A 7 25.41 36.08 -31.38
CA LEU A 7 24.57 34.98 -30.93
C LEU A 7 24.70 34.87 -29.40
N GLN A 8 23.70 35.37 -28.67
CA GLN A 8 23.53 35.04 -27.25
C GLN A 8 23.08 33.57 -27.16
N PRO A 9 23.65 32.75 -26.25
CA PRO A 9 23.06 31.45 -25.96
C PRO A 9 21.72 31.70 -25.26
N ALA A 10 20.62 31.31 -25.90
CA ALA A 10 19.32 31.25 -25.26
C ALA A 10 19.40 30.23 -24.12
N GLN A 11 19.65 30.73 -22.91
CA GLN A 11 19.41 29.98 -21.68
C GLN A 11 17.90 29.83 -21.54
N GLN A 12 17.35 28.82 -22.21
CA GLN A 12 16.00 28.34 -21.91
C GLN A 12 16.05 27.72 -20.51
N GLN A 13 15.79 28.56 -19.51
CA GLN A 13 15.42 28.11 -18.18
C GLN A 13 14.12 27.31 -18.33
N MET A 14 14.21 25.98 -18.38
CA MET A 14 13.04 25.11 -18.18
C MET A 14 12.52 25.43 -16.77
N GLN A 15 11.48 26.26 -16.71
CA GLN A 15 10.71 26.45 -15.50
C GLN A 15 10.15 25.08 -15.12
N VAL A 16 10.73 24.43 -14.12
CA VAL A 16 10.13 23.25 -13.50
C VAL A 16 8.83 23.75 -12.91
N GLN A 17 7.72 23.53 -13.62
CA GLN A 17 6.39 23.91 -13.18
C GLN A 17 6.20 23.28 -11.80
N LYS A 18 6.04 24.14 -10.78
CA LYS A 18 5.69 23.68 -9.43
C LYS A 18 4.43 22.81 -9.60
N PRO A 19 4.43 21.55 -9.13
CA PRO A 19 3.28 20.70 -9.35
C PRO A 19 2.07 21.31 -8.68
N GLU A 20 0.96 21.31 -9.41
CA GLU A 20 -0.29 21.90 -8.94
C GLU A 20 -0.81 21.10 -7.73
N ALA A 21 -1.23 21.84 -6.71
CA ALA A 21 -1.86 21.27 -5.53
C ALA A 21 -3.16 20.56 -5.91
N VAL A 22 -3.45 19.45 -5.24
CA VAL A 22 -4.64 18.66 -5.53
C VAL A 22 -5.61 18.75 -4.37
N SER A 23 -6.82 19.24 -4.66
CA SER A 23 -7.93 19.28 -3.71
C SER A 23 -9.01 18.26 -4.07
N TYR A 24 -9.47 17.51 -3.08
CA TYR A 24 -10.58 16.54 -3.23
C TYR A 24 -11.23 16.22 -1.88
N LYS A 25 -12.44 15.66 -1.93
CA LYS A 25 -13.24 15.37 -0.74
C LYS A 25 -13.26 13.87 -0.46
N VAL A 26 -12.93 13.48 0.78
CA VAL A 26 -12.99 12.09 1.25
C VAL A 26 -13.80 12.02 2.53
N GLY A 27 -14.91 11.27 2.51
CA GLY A 27 -15.71 11.04 3.72
C GLY A 27 -16.26 12.32 4.38
N GLY A 28 -16.48 13.38 3.61
CA GLY A 28 -16.95 14.67 4.13
C GLY A 28 -15.84 15.67 4.47
N ILE A 29 -14.58 15.24 4.48
CA ILE A 29 -13.41 16.07 4.78
C ILE A 29 -12.78 16.54 3.47
N ASP A 30 -12.53 17.84 3.35
CA ASP A 30 -11.79 18.41 2.24
C ASP A 30 -10.28 18.23 2.48
N ILE A 31 -9.62 17.55 1.55
CA ILE A 31 -8.20 17.24 1.59
C ILE A 31 -7.48 18.13 0.58
N HIS A 32 -6.51 18.90 1.07
CA HIS A 32 -5.57 19.66 0.26
C HIS A 32 -4.21 18.98 0.29
N LEU A 33 -3.69 18.59 -0.87
CA LEU A 33 -2.37 18.00 -1.01
C LEU A 33 -1.45 18.86 -1.86
N ASP A 34 -0.43 19.40 -1.21
CA ASP A 34 0.69 20.05 -1.85
C ASP A 34 1.87 19.07 -1.98
N PRO A 35 2.71 19.20 -3.03
CA PRO A 35 3.92 18.40 -3.18
C PRO A 35 4.83 18.47 -1.95
N ASP A 36 4.95 19.67 -1.37
CA ASP A 36 5.78 19.93 -0.18
C ASP A 36 5.23 19.16 1.04
N THR A 37 3.91 19.06 1.18
CA THR A 37 3.26 18.28 2.25
C THR A 37 3.52 16.78 2.08
N VAL A 38 3.50 16.28 0.83
CA VAL A 38 3.79 14.87 0.56
C VAL A 38 5.20 14.51 1.01
N VAL A 39 6.20 15.30 0.59
CA VAL A 39 7.62 15.06 0.92
C VAL A 39 7.84 15.06 2.43
N ASN A 40 7.28 16.04 3.13
CA ASN A 40 7.57 16.25 4.55
C ASN A 40 6.83 15.29 5.50
N TYR A 41 5.63 14.83 5.13
CA TYR A 41 4.75 14.12 6.07
C TYR A 41 4.27 12.74 5.60
N LEU A 42 4.29 12.47 4.29
CA LEU A 42 3.67 11.28 3.72
C LEU A 42 4.68 10.28 3.12
N VAL A 43 5.96 10.67 3.07
CA VAL A 43 7.06 9.77 2.71
C VAL A 43 7.55 9.02 3.95
N SER A 44 7.57 7.70 3.86
CA SER A 44 8.26 6.82 4.81
C SER A 44 9.58 6.38 4.20
N GLY A 45 10.70 6.86 4.76
CA GLY A 45 12.05 6.67 4.21
C GLY A 45 12.76 8.01 4.06
N ASP A 46 13.67 8.11 3.10
CA ASP A 46 14.41 9.34 2.85
C ASP A 46 13.63 10.28 1.90
N PRO A 47 13.10 11.42 2.39
CA PRO A 47 12.27 12.32 1.58
C PRO A 47 13.01 12.92 0.39
N ASN A 48 14.32 13.09 0.50
CA ASN A 48 15.18 13.66 -0.55
C ASN A 48 15.42 12.71 -1.74
N THR A 49 15.04 11.43 -1.61
CA THR A 49 15.23 10.43 -2.68
C THR A 49 14.04 10.35 -3.61
N VAL A 50 12.90 10.92 -3.23
CA VAL A 50 11.65 10.86 -3.98
C VAL A 50 11.66 11.92 -5.08
N THR A 51 11.32 11.51 -6.29
CA THR A 51 11.25 12.39 -7.45
C THR A 51 9.91 13.11 -7.53
N LEU A 52 9.91 14.27 -8.20
CA LEU A 52 8.69 15.05 -8.44
C LEU A 52 7.61 14.24 -9.16
N GLN A 53 8.01 13.37 -10.09
CA GLN A 53 7.09 12.52 -10.86
C GLN A 53 6.37 11.51 -9.95
N GLU A 54 7.09 10.88 -9.02
CA GLU A 54 6.52 9.95 -8.04
C GLU A 54 5.51 10.64 -7.11
N ILE A 55 5.80 11.89 -6.71
CA ILE A 55 4.90 12.71 -5.87
C ILE A 55 3.62 13.05 -6.62
N VAL A 56 3.71 13.50 -7.87
CA VAL A 56 2.55 13.82 -8.70
C VAL A 56 1.69 12.59 -8.94
N LEU A 57 2.31 11.45 -9.27
CA LEU A 57 1.62 10.18 -9.44
C LEU A 57 0.88 9.77 -8.15
N PHE A 58 1.53 9.90 -7.00
CA PHE A 58 0.92 9.61 -5.69
C PHE A 58 -0.30 10.50 -5.41
N MET A 59 -0.19 11.81 -5.64
CA MET A 59 -1.30 12.75 -5.42
C MET A 59 -2.49 12.44 -6.35
N GLN A 60 -2.22 12.15 -7.63
CA GLN A 60 -3.25 11.76 -8.60
C GLN A 60 -3.92 10.44 -8.22
N LEU A 61 -3.16 9.46 -7.73
CA LEU A 61 -3.68 8.19 -7.24
C LEU A 61 -4.60 8.40 -6.04
N CYS A 62 -4.18 9.21 -5.06
CA CYS A 62 -5.01 9.53 -3.90
C CYS A 62 -6.32 10.20 -4.30
N LYS A 63 -6.28 11.13 -5.27
CA LYS A 63 -7.47 11.79 -5.83
C LYS A 63 -8.39 10.79 -6.55
N ALA A 64 -7.86 9.99 -7.46
CA ALA A 64 -8.63 9.04 -8.26
C ALA A 64 -9.30 7.97 -7.41
N GLN A 65 -8.64 7.56 -6.33
CA GLN A 65 -9.12 6.53 -5.42
C GLN A 65 -9.93 7.12 -4.23
N GLY A 66 -9.92 8.43 -4.02
CA GLY A 66 -10.54 9.06 -2.85
C GLY A 66 -9.98 8.52 -1.53
N LEU A 67 -8.65 8.46 -1.42
CA LEU A 67 -7.92 7.98 -0.23
C LEU A 67 -7.52 9.16 0.66
N ASN A 68 -7.48 8.98 1.98
CA ASN A 68 -6.99 10.01 2.89
C ASN A 68 -5.53 9.72 3.35
N PRO A 69 -4.51 10.40 2.79
CA PRO A 69 -3.13 10.11 3.13
C PRO A 69 -2.76 10.53 4.57
N PHE A 70 -3.45 11.52 5.16
CA PHE A 70 -3.19 11.97 6.53
C PHE A 70 -3.57 10.91 7.58
N THR A 71 -4.57 10.08 7.30
CA THR A 71 -4.94 8.96 8.18
C THR A 71 -4.17 7.68 7.88
N ARG A 72 -3.04 7.78 7.15
CA ARG A 72 -2.24 6.64 6.66
C ARG A 72 -3.03 5.62 5.84
N GLU A 73 -4.05 6.09 5.11
CA GLU A 73 -4.71 5.25 4.10
C GLU A 73 -3.88 5.14 2.82
N ALA A 74 -2.97 6.07 2.59
CA ALA A 74 -1.98 6.01 1.53
C ALA A 74 -0.69 6.69 1.99
N TYR A 75 0.45 6.08 1.73
CA TYR A 75 1.75 6.68 1.98
C TYR A 75 2.76 6.20 0.94
N LEU A 76 3.81 6.99 0.74
CA LEU A 76 4.85 6.69 -0.23
C LEU A 76 6.07 6.12 0.48
N VAL A 77 6.63 5.03 -0.03
CA VAL A 77 7.81 4.37 0.54
C VAL A 77 8.90 4.32 -0.49
N LYS A 78 10.10 4.80 -0.12
CA LYS A 78 11.30 4.68 -0.94
C LYS A 78 12.49 4.36 -0.05
N TYR A 79 13.05 3.17 -0.25
CA TYR A 79 14.16 2.66 0.57
C TYR A 79 15.54 2.91 -0.06
N LYS A 80 15.63 3.01 -1.38
CA LYS A 80 16.86 3.25 -2.13
C LYS A 80 16.61 4.25 -3.24
N SER A 81 17.57 5.13 -3.51
CA SER A 81 17.49 6.12 -4.59
C SER A 81 17.29 5.49 -5.97
N ASP A 82 17.91 4.34 -6.20
CA ASP A 82 17.85 3.61 -7.49
C ASP A 82 16.59 2.75 -7.68
N SER A 83 15.73 2.62 -6.65
CA SER A 83 14.47 1.88 -6.77
C SER A 83 13.29 2.83 -6.94
N PRO A 84 12.29 2.50 -7.78
CA PRO A 84 11.08 3.31 -7.88
C PRO A 84 10.33 3.35 -6.54
N ALA A 85 9.75 4.49 -6.20
CA ALA A 85 8.93 4.65 -5.02
C ALA A 85 7.69 3.75 -5.10
N GLN A 86 7.33 3.13 -3.97
CA GLN A 86 6.15 2.29 -3.84
C GLN A 86 5.05 3.07 -3.13
N VAL A 87 3.86 3.11 -3.73
CA VAL A 87 2.67 3.63 -3.07
C VAL A 87 2.00 2.49 -2.31
N ILE A 88 1.91 2.63 -0.99
CA ILE A 88 1.24 1.64 -0.15
C ILE A 88 -0.10 2.20 0.29
N VAL A 89 -1.16 1.43 0.05
CA VAL A 89 -2.51 1.71 0.54
C VAL A 89 -2.71 0.97 1.86
N GLY A 90 -3.10 1.68 2.90
CA GLY A 90 -3.36 1.12 4.21
C GLY A 90 -4.60 0.22 4.22
N LYS A 91 -4.54 -0.86 5.01
CA LYS A 91 -5.65 -1.82 5.21
C LYS A 91 -6.99 -1.14 5.52
N GLY A 92 -6.98 -0.12 6.38
CA GLY A 92 -8.19 0.60 6.79
C GLY A 92 -8.96 1.27 5.64
N ALA A 93 -8.28 1.61 4.53
CA ALA A 93 -8.94 2.15 3.34
C ALA A 93 -9.90 1.11 2.72
N PHE A 94 -9.44 -0.13 2.65
CA PHE A 94 -10.22 -1.23 2.12
C PHE A 94 -11.32 -1.66 3.08
N GLU A 95 -11.05 -1.71 4.38
CA GLU A 95 -12.08 -2.01 5.39
C GLU A 95 -13.23 -0.99 5.34
N LYS A 96 -12.92 0.31 5.25
CA LYS A 96 -13.95 1.36 5.08
C LYS A 96 -14.73 1.23 3.78
N ARG A 97 -14.10 0.76 2.69
CA ARG A 97 -14.80 0.52 1.41
C ARG A 97 -15.67 -0.74 1.51
N ALA A 98 -15.17 -1.79 2.15
CA ALA A 98 -15.89 -3.03 2.38
C ALA A 98 -17.16 -2.80 3.21
N VAL A 99 -17.06 -2.05 4.30
CA VAL A 99 -18.20 -1.70 5.16
C VAL A 99 -19.25 -0.85 4.43
N ARG A 100 -18.84 -0.05 3.43
CA ARG A 100 -19.78 0.71 2.59
C ARG A 100 -20.49 -0.15 1.54
N CYS A 101 -20.01 -1.35 1.27
CA CYS A 101 -20.65 -2.27 0.33
C CYS A 101 -21.83 -2.97 1.01
N GLN A 102 -23.04 -2.78 0.48
CA GLN A 102 -24.26 -3.39 1.04
C GLN A 102 -24.23 -4.92 1.04
N ARG A 103 -23.48 -5.52 0.11
CA ARG A 103 -23.33 -6.97 -0.01
C ARG A 103 -22.29 -7.55 0.95
N PHE A 104 -21.51 -6.73 1.64
CA PHE A 104 -20.48 -7.22 2.55
C PHE A 104 -21.11 -7.73 3.86
N ARG A 105 -20.85 -9.00 4.19
CA ARG A 105 -21.40 -9.67 5.38
C ARG A 105 -20.37 -9.90 6.47
N GLY A 106 -19.17 -9.38 6.29
CA GLY A 106 -18.05 -9.51 7.23
C GLY A 106 -16.90 -10.33 6.66
N PHE A 107 -15.89 -10.52 7.49
CA PHE A 107 -14.71 -11.29 7.16
C PHE A 107 -14.17 -11.99 8.40
N GLU A 108 -13.49 -13.10 8.18
CA GLU A 108 -12.71 -13.81 9.19
C GLU A 108 -11.26 -13.85 8.72
N ALA A 109 -10.32 -13.69 9.65
CA ALA A 109 -8.89 -13.80 9.36
C ALA A 109 -8.19 -14.50 10.51
N GLY A 110 -7.10 -15.18 10.18
CA GLY A 110 -6.41 -16.00 11.16
C GLY A 110 -5.08 -16.55 10.69
N VAL A 111 -4.50 -17.38 11.55
CA VAL A 111 -3.21 -18.04 11.35
C VAL A 111 -3.38 -19.55 11.16
N ILE A 112 -2.48 -20.13 10.37
CA ILE A 112 -2.34 -21.57 10.20
C ILE A 112 -1.10 -21.99 11.00
N VAL A 113 -1.29 -22.88 11.96
CA VAL A 113 -0.21 -23.35 12.86
C VAL A 113 0.00 -24.84 12.71
N ARG A 114 1.25 -25.27 12.85
CA ARG A 114 1.65 -26.66 12.97
C ARG A 114 1.91 -26.96 14.44
N ARG A 115 1.15 -27.91 14.97
CA ARG A 115 1.33 -28.46 16.31
C ARG A 115 2.55 -29.40 16.37
N GLN A 116 3.03 -29.69 17.56
CA GLN A 116 4.16 -30.61 17.78
C GLN A 116 3.87 -32.04 17.32
N ASP A 117 2.61 -32.46 17.33
CA ASP A 117 2.14 -33.75 16.81
C ASP A 117 2.15 -33.84 15.27
N GLY A 118 2.52 -32.75 14.58
CA GLY A 118 2.52 -32.65 13.12
C GLY A 118 1.17 -32.23 12.52
N GLY A 119 0.13 -32.07 13.33
CA GLY A 119 -1.19 -31.59 12.90
C GLY A 119 -1.19 -30.13 12.44
N ILE A 120 -2.09 -29.79 11.51
CA ILE A 120 -2.28 -28.42 11.01
C ILE A 120 -3.62 -27.89 11.51
N ASP A 121 -3.58 -26.78 12.24
CA ASP A 121 -4.74 -26.09 12.75
C ASP A 121 -4.95 -24.75 12.05
N TRP A 122 -6.22 -24.42 11.83
CA TRP A 122 -6.67 -23.11 11.35
C TRP A 122 -7.30 -22.37 12.52
N ARG A 123 -6.67 -21.28 12.97
CA ARG A 123 -7.13 -20.50 14.13
C ARG A 123 -7.49 -19.10 13.73
N THR A 124 -8.60 -18.58 14.24
CA THR A 124 -9.00 -17.19 14.07
C THR A 124 -8.14 -16.29 14.97
N GLY A 125 -7.72 -15.14 14.44
CA GLY A 125 -6.81 -14.22 15.14
C GLY A 125 -5.34 -14.66 15.11
N THR A 126 -4.55 -14.17 16.06
CA THR A 126 -3.08 -14.32 16.11
C THR A 126 -2.54 -15.18 17.26
N PHE A 127 -3.41 -15.96 17.89
CA PHE A 127 -3.02 -16.79 19.03
C PHE A 127 -2.08 -17.93 18.60
N LEU A 128 -0.83 -17.86 19.08
CA LEU A 128 0.22 -18.85 18.84
C LEU A 128 0.82 -19.26 20.19
N LEU A 129 0.86 -20.57 20.46
CA LEU A 129 1.57 -21.07 21.63
C LEU A 129 3.08 -21.15 21.35
N PRO A 130 3.96 -20.99 22.37
CA PRO A 130 5.42 -21.04 22.17
C PRO A 130 5.94 -22.35 21.57
N GLU A 131 5.22 -23.43 21.84
CA GLU A 131 5.51 -24.81 21.41
C GLU A 131 5.12 -25.09 19.95
N GLU A 132 4.35 -24.19 19.33
CA GLU A 132 3.75 -24.36 18.00
C GLU A 132 4.47 -23.53 16.94
N GLN A 133 4.46 -24.02 15.70
CA GLN A 133 5.11 -23.34 14.58
C GLN A 133 4.07 -22.64 13.69
N LEU A 134 4.23 -21.34 13.48
CA LEU A 134 3.44 -20.59 12.51
C LEU A 134 3.82 -21.00 11.08
N VAL A 135 2.86 -21.50 10.30
CA VAL A 135 3.08 -21.98 8.92
C VAL A 135 2.59 -20.97 7.90
N GLY A 136 1.57 -20.18 8.24
CA GLY A 136 0.99 -19.18 7.36
C GLY A 136 -0.28 -18.62 7.97
N GLY A 137 -1.22 -18.25 7.12
CA GLY A 137 -2.56 -17.94 7.57
C GLY A 137 -3.50 -17.63 6.44
N TRP A 138 -4.69 -17.22 6.84
CA TRP A 138 -5.87 -17.33 6.02
C TRP A 138 -6.82 -16.16 6.26
N ALA A 139 -7.65 -15.87 5.27
CA ALA A 139 -8.80 -15.00 5.41
C ALA A 139 -9.96 -15.46 4.53
N ARG A 140 -11.17 -15.20 5.02
CA ARG A 140 -12.44 -15.48 4.35
C ARG A 140 -13.30 -14.22 4.34
N VAL A 141 -13.83 -13.86 3.18
CA VAL A 141 -14.80 -12.77 3.04
C VAL A 141 -16.15 -13.32 2.67
N TYR A 142 -17.17 -12.88 3.39
CA TYR A 142 -18.55 -13.20 3.11
C TYR A 142 -19.17 -12.05 2.33
N VAL A 143 -19.56 -12.33 1.08
CA VAL A 143 -20.23 -11.38 0.21
C VAL A 143 -21.55 -12.00 -0.24
N ASP A 144 -22.63 -11.26 -0.02
CA ASP A 144 -23.98 -11.63 -0.43
C ASP A 144 -24.03 -11.83 -1.95
N GLY A 145 -24.62 -12.94 -2.41
CA GLY A 145 -24.63 -13.37 -3.81
C GLY A 145 -23.43 -14.21 -4.27
N PHE A 146 -22.56 -14.66 -3.36
CA PHE A 146 -21.62 -15.76 -3.62
C PHE A 146 -22.05 -16.99 -2.81
N ASP A 147 -22.07 -18.17 -3.44
CA ASP A 147 -22.44 -19.42 -2.76
C ASP A 147 -21.36 -19.89 -1.76
N LYS A 148 -20.12 -19.43 -1.95
CA LYS A 148 -18.98 -19.74 -1.08
C LYS A 148 -18.22 -18.46 -0.75
N PRO A 149 -17.65 -18.35 0.47
CA PRO A 149 -16.82 -17.21 0.81
C PRO A 149 -15.59 -17.15 -0.13
N VAL A 150 -15.12 -15.93 -0.36
CA VAL A 150 -13.84 -15.72 -1.04
C VAL A 150 -12.74 -16.02 -0.02
N GLU A 151 -12.04 -17.12 -0.21
CA GLU A 151 -10.98 -17.58 0.70
C GLU A 151 -9.59 -17.36 0.08
N ALA A 152 -8.65 -16.89 0.90
CA ALA A 152 -7.24 -16.82 0.56
C ALA A 152 -6.42 -17.42 1.71
N ALA A 153 -5.46 -18.28 1.37
CA ALA A 153 -4.50 -18.81 2.32
C ALA A 153 -3.10 -18.71 1.72
N VAL A 154 -2.15 -18.23 2.51
CA VAL A 154 -0.79 -17.97 2.04
C VAL A 154 0.21 -18.54 3.05
N SER A 155 1.34 -19.03 2.55
CA SER A 155 2.40 -19.56 3.40
C SER A 155 3.24 -18.43 3.99
N LEU A 156 3.64 -18.56 5.26
CA LEU A 156 4.51 -17.58 5.91
C LEU A 156 5.86 -17.47 5.17
N LYS A 157 6.35 -18.59 4.62
CA LYS A 157 7.61 -18.67 3.89
C LYS A 157 7.67 -17.71 2.69
N GLU A 158 6.54 -17.45 2.04
CA GLU A 158 6.48 -16.61 0.85
C GLU A 158 6.58 -15.11 1.17
N TYR A 159 6.09 -14.69 2.34
CA TYR A 159 6.03 -13.28 2.75
C TYR A 159 7.06 -12.89 3.81
N ASN A 160 7.66 -13.86 4.50
CA ASN A 160 8.66 -13.57 5.50
C ASN A 160 9.95 -13.06 4.83
N THR A 161 10.09 -11.75 4.78
CA THR A 161 11.29 -11.07 4.27
C THR A 161 12.48 -11.15 5.23
N GLY A 162 12.31 -11.73 6.43
CA GLY A 162 13.35 -11.87 7.45
C GLY A 162 13.81 -10.54 8.05
N LYS A 163 13.10 -9.44 7.81
CA LYS A 163 13.51 -8.09 8.20
C LYS A 163 12.48 -7.43 9.12
N SER A 164 12.98 -6.64 10.08
CA SER A 164 12.17 -5.76 10.93
C SER A 164 11.08 -6.52 11.71
N VAL A 165 9.85 -6.00 11.76
CA VAL A 165 8.72 -6.52 12.55
C VAL A 165 8.36 -7.97 12.20
N TRP A 166 8.66 -8.44 10.97
CA TRP A 166 8.48 -9.85 10.59
C TRP A 166 9.35 -10.82 11.38
N ALA A 167 10.52 -10.36 11.85
CA ALA A 167 11.40 -11.15 12.71
C ALA A 167 10.97 -11.09 14.19
N ALA A 168 10.40 -9.97 14.64
CA ALA A 168 10.02 -9.76 16.04
C ALA A 168 8.61 -10.27 16.39
N ALA A 169 7.65 -10.16 15.46
CA ALA A 169 6.24 -10.52 15.65
C ALA A 169 5.59 -11.00 14.33
N PRO A 170 5.99 -12.17 13.81
CA PRO A 170 5.51 -12.67 12.51
C PRO A 170 3.99 -12.92 12.49
N ALA A 171 3.38 -13.32 13.61
CA ALA A 171 1.93 -13.55 13.69
C ALA A 171 1.12 -12.25 13.53
N THR A 172 1.52 -11.19 14.22
CA THR A 172 0.85 -9.87 14.14
C THR A 172 1.05 -9.21 12.78
N CYS A 173 2.26 -9.31 12.21
CA CYS A 173 2.51 -8.92 10.82
C CYS A 173 1.63 -9.69 9.85
N TRP A 174 1.49 -10.99 10.09
CA TRP A 174 0.68 -11.86 9.27
C TRP A 174 -0.79 -11.44 9.25
N GLU A 175 -1.42 -11.24 10.41
CA GLU A 175 -2.83 -10.79 10.50
C GLU A 175 -3.08 -9.47 9.76
N ASN A 176 -2.14 -8.53 9.83
CA ASN A 176 -2.26 -7.28 9.10
C ASN A 176 -2.12 -7.48 7.58
N SER A 177 -1.32 -8.47 7.16
CA SER A 177 -1.07 -8.83 5.76
C SER A 177 -2.04 -9.85 5.17
N SER A 178 -2.75 -10.63 5.98
CA SER A 178 -3.66 -11.69 5.52
C SER A 178 -5.08 -11.19 5.34
N ALA A 179 -5.37 -9.96 5.78
CA ALA A 179 -6.64 -9.35 5.49
C ALA A 179 -6.89 -9.36 3.97
N PRO A 180 -8.10 -9.72 3.53
CA PRO A 180 -8.41 -10.13 2.16
C PRO A 180 -8.25 -9.03 1.09
N TRP A 181 -7.74 -7.87 1.49
CA TRP A 181 -7.55 -6.68 0.70
C TRP A 181 -6.09 -6.40 0.31
N THR A 182 -5.13 -7.14 0.87
CA THR A 182 -3.68 -6.96 0.62
C THR A 182 -3.16 -7.79 -0.56
N SER A 183 -3.94 -8.75 -1.05
CA SER A 183 -3.58 -9.55 -2.22
C SER A 183 -4.18 -8.97 -3.50
N CYS A 184 -3.64 -7.85 -3.96
CA CYS A 184 -3.62 -7.53 -5.39
C CYS A 184 -2.15 -7.41 -5.80
N PRO A 185 -1.50 -8.49 -6.25
CA PRO A 185 -0.31 -8.31 -7.08
C PRO A 185 -0.80 -7.64 -8.36
N THR A 186 -0.32 -6.43 -8.63
CA THR A 186 -0.34 -5.84 -9.96
C THR A 186 0.48 -6.73 -10.89
N GLY A 187 -0.14 -7.81 -11.35
CA GLY A 187 0.31 -8.64 -12.45
C GLY A 187 -0.03 -7.93 -13.73
N ASN A 188 1.00 -7.31 -14.32
CA ASN A 188 1.01 -6.79 -15.67
C ASN A 188 0.60 -7.92 -16.65
N SER A 189 -0.67 -7.96 -17.07
CA SER A 189 -1.12 -8.83 -18.15
C SER A 189 -0.93 -8.12 -19.50
N SER A 190 0.32 -8.00 -19.95
CA SER A 190 0.58 -7.86 -21.39
C SER A 190 0.49 -9.24 -22.03
N ARG A 191 -0.73 -9.62 -22.44
CA ARG A 191 -1.00 -10.60 -23.51
C ARG A 191 -2.22 -10.13 -24.30
N ALA A 192 -1.95 -9.45 -25.39
CA ALA A 192 -2.63 -9.56 -26.68
C ALA A 192 -1.58 -9.29 -27.75
#